data_AF-A0AAW2W817-F1
#
_entry.id   AF-A0AAW2W817-F1
#
_cell.length_a   1.000
_cell.length_b   1.000
_cell.length_c   1.000
_cell.angle_alpha   90.00
_cell.angle_beta   90.00
_cell.angle_gamma   90.00
#
_symmetry.space_group_name_H-M   'P 1'
#
loop_
_entity.id
_entity.type
_entity.pdbx_description
1 polymer ?
#
loop_
_entity_poly.entity_id
_entity_poly.type
_entity_poly.pdbx_seq_one_letter_code
_entity_poly.pdbx_strand_id
1 'polypeptide(L)'
;MAEEDKYEVMHFMPNHIIYLKNRFYTCGMFQLVRYSCCHAIALIDYHGLEVENYIDDYFKKAIYMKVYSHMVHPVPGMHDYEDSRM
;
A
#
# COMPACT_ATOMS: atom_id res chain seq x y z
N MET A 1 1.99 -15.74 -25.28
CA MET A 1 2.87 -16.39 -24.28
C MET A 1 2.78 -15.51 -23.05
N ALA A 2 1.96 -15.87 -22.05
CA ALA A 2 1.80 -15.03 -20.87
C ALA A 2 3.03 -15.24 -19.98
N GLU A 3 4.04 -14.38 -20.16
CA GLU A 3 5.30 -14.41 -19.40
C GLU A 3 5.04 -14.34 -17.90
N GLU A 4 5.72 -15.24 -17.19
CA GLU A 4 5.62 -15.47 -15.77
C GLU A 4 5.98 -14.20 -14.97
N ASP A 5 5.01 -13.70 -14.22
CA ASP A 5 5.14 -12.49 -13.40
C ASP A 5 5.41 -12.89 -11.94
N LYS A 6 6.36 -13.80 -11.75
CA LYS A 6 6.70 -14.41 -10.47
C LYS A 6 8.20 -14.28 -10.26
N TYR A 7 8.57 -13.63 -9.17
CA TYR A 7 9.96 -13.30 -8.88
C TYR A 7 10.32 -13.73 -7.47
N GLU A 8 11.47 -14.39 -7.32
CA GLU A 8 12.05 -14.66 -6.01
C GLU A 8 13.05 -13.56 -5.67
N VAL A 9 12.84 -12.91 -4.51
CA VAL A 9 13.67 -11.82 -4.00
C VAL A 9 14.34 -12.29 -2.72
N MET A 10 15.67 -12.27 -2.72
CA MET A 10 16.47 -12.55 -1.53
C MET A 10 16.47 -11.35 -0.60
N HIS A 11 16.06 -11.55 0.65
CA HIS A 11 16.11 -10.52 1.68
C HIS A 11 16.29 -11.16 3.05
N PHE A 12 17.48 -11.00 3.62
CA PHE A 12 17.91 -11.68 4.85
C PHE A 12 17.61 -13.19 4.77
N MET A 13 16.61 -13.67 5.52
CA MET A 13 15.99 -14.99 5.46
C MET A 13 14.57 -14.84 6.06
N PRO A 14 13.49 -15.42 5.50
CA PRO A 14 13.43 -16.22 4.27
C PRO A 14 13.36 -15.37 2.99
N ASN A 15 13.64 -15.99 1.84
CA ASN A 15 13.35 -15.40 0.53
C ASN A 15 11.84 -15.19 0.35
N HIS A 16 11.49 -14.20 -0.47
CA HIS A 16 10.10 -13.86 -0.75
C HIS A 16 9.78 -14.00 -2.23
N ILE A 17 8.59 -14.53 -2.51
CA ILE A 17 8.05 -14.62 -3.87
C ILE A 17 7.08 -13.45 -4.07
N ILE A 18 7.28 -12.72 -5.15
CA ILE A 18 6.50 -11.56 -5.57
C ILE A 18 5.75 -11.93 -6.85
N TYR A 19 4.42 -11.89 -6.79
CA TYR A 19 3.56 -11.92 -7.96
C TYR A 19 3.10 -10.48 -8.23
N LEU A 20 3.71 -9.82 -9.20
CA LEU A 20 3.71 -8.36 -9.32
C LEU A 20 2.36 -7.81 -9.84
N LYS A 21 1.86 -8.32 -10.97
CA LYS A 21 0.52 -8.16 -11.58
C LYS A 21 -0.61 -8.55 -10.63
N ASN A 22 -0.47 -9.68 -9.94
CA ASN A 22 -1.50 -10.15 -8.99
C ASN A 22 -1.43 -9.42 -7.64
N ARG A 23 -0.41 -8.57 -7.45
CA ARG A 23 -0.12 -7.85 -6.20
C ARG A 23 -0.18 -8.78 -4.98
N PHE A 24 0.39 -9.98 -5.12
CA PHE A 24 0.46 -10.96 -4.04
C PHE A 24 1.92 -11.20 -3.68
N TYR A 25 2.31 -10.85 -2.45
CA TYR A 25 3.69 -10.97 -1.98
C TYR A 25 3.73 -11.94 -0.80
N THR A 26 4.66 -12.90 -0.78
CA THR A 26 4.72 -13.88 0.33
C THR A 26 5.23 -13.29 1.64
N CYS A 27 5.80 -12.08 1.63
CA CYS A 27 6.05 -11.31 2.85
C CYS A 27 4.76 -10.78 3.51
N GLY A 28 3.60 -10.91 2.86
CA GLY A 28 2.29 -10.51 3.40
C GLY A 28 2.00 -9.01 3.40
N MET A 29 3.01 -8.18 3.13
CA MET A 29 2.89 -6.71 3.23
C MET A 29 1.80 -6.15 2.33
N PHE A 30 1.72 -6.54 1.06
CA PHE A 30 0.67 -5.99 0.20
C PHE A 30 -0.74 -6.38 0.68
N GLN A 31 -0.91 -7.61 1.15
CA GLN A 31 -2.19 -8.10 1.63
C GLN A 31 -2.63 -7.34 2.89
N LEU A 32 -1.68 -6.99 3.76
CA LEU A 32 -1.91 -6.28 5.02
C LEU A 32 -2.18 -4.78 4.81
N VAL A 33 -1.31 -4.09 4.07
CA VAL A 33 -1.26 -2.62 4.03
C VAL A 33 -1.50 -2.03 2.63
N ARG A 34 -1.64 -2.88 1.61
CA ARG A 34 -2.05 -2.48 0.25
C ARG A 34 -1.06 -1.53 -0.47
N TYR A 35 0.18 -1.48 0.01
CA TYR A 35 1.30 -0.79 -0.61
C TYR A 35 2.46 -1.76 -0.91
N SER A 36 3.33 -1.39 -1.87
CA SER A 36 4.48 -2.20 -2.26
C SER A 36 5.54 -2.25 -1.17
N CYS A 37 5.94 -3.45 -0.72
CA CYS A 37 7.05 -3.60 0.22
C CYS A 37 8.40 -3.31 -0.44
N CYS A 38 9.48 -3.23 0.36
CA CYS A 38 10.84 -3.05 -0.14
C CYS A 38 11.23 -4.09 -1.20
N HIS A 39 10.79 -5.34 -1.07
CA HIS A 39 11.04 -6.39 -2.06
C HIS A 39 10.41 -6.08 -3.42
N ALA A 40 9.15 -5.66 -3.41
CA ALA A 40 8.42 -5.31 -4.63
C ALA A 40 8.98 -4.02 -5.23
N ILE A 41 9.32 -3.02 -4.42
CA ILE A 41 9.93 -1.76 -4.89
C ILE A 41 11.27 -2.04 -5.58
N ALA A 42 12.12 -2.87 -4.99
CA ALA A 42 13.40 -3.24 -5.60
C ALA A 42 13.21 -3.93 -6.96
N LEU A 43 12.20 -4.81 -7.07
CA LEU A 43 11.87 -5.48 -8.32
C LEU A 43 11.29 -4.52 -9.38
N ILE A 44 10.40 -3.62 -8.97
CA ILE A 44 9.79 -2.59 -9.83
C ILE A 44 10.89 -1.69 -10.41
N ASP A 45 11.81 -1.22 -9.56
CA ASP A 45 12.95 -0.41 -9.96
C ASP A 45 13.88 -1.16 -10.92
N TYR A 46 14.17 -2.43 -10.62
CA TYR A 46 14.97 -3.31 -11.49
C TYR A 46 14.38 -3.46 -12.89
N HIS A 47 13.05 -3.47 -13.02
CA HIS A 47 12.36 -3.55 -14.31
C HIS A 47 12.08 -2.18 -14.96
N GLY A 48 12.47 -1.06 -14.32
CA GLY A 48 12.18 0.29 -14.81
C GLY A 48 10.69 0.60 -14.87
N LEU A 49 9.90 0.03 -13.96
CA LEU A 49 8.46 0.19 -13.89
C LEU A 49 8.10 1.29 -12.89
N GLU A 50 6.93 1.91 -13.06
CA GLU A 50 6.43 2.91 -12.11
C GLU A 50 5.77 2.24 -10.90
N VAL A 51 6.19 2.62 -9.69
CA VAL A 51 5.70 2.03 -8.43
C VAL A 51 4.22 2.33 -8.20
N GLU A 52 3.72 3.45 -8.72
CA GLU A 52 2.33 3.89 -8.66
C GLU A 52 1.36 2.91 -9.35
N ASN A 53 1.86 2.05 -10.25
CA ASN A 53 1.07 1.00 -10.88
C ASN A 53 0.90 -0.25 -9.98
N TYR A 54 1.68 -0.35 -8.90
CA TYR A 54 1.73 -1.49 -7.99
C TYR A 54 1.30 -1.17 -6.56
N ILE A 55 0.70 0.00 -6.34
CA ILE A 55 -0.04 0.35 -5.12
C ILE A 55 -1.55 0.18 -5.34
N ASP A 56 -2.29 0.07 -4.25
CA ASP A 56 -3.75 0.08 -4.30
C ASP A 56 -4.28 1.47 -4.69
N ASP A 57 -5.45 1.49 -5.33
CA ASP A 57 -6.06 2.71 -5.84
C ASP A 57 -6.37 3.71 -4.73
N TYR A 58 -6.60 3.25 -3.48
CA TYR A 58 -6.80 4.14 -2.33
C TYR A 58 -5.64 5.11 -2.08
N PHE A 59 -4.42 4.76 -2.49
CA PHE A 59 -3.24 5.60 -2.35
C PHE A 59 -2.98 6.51 -3.55
N LYS A 60 -3.78 6.40 -4.61
CA LYS A 60 -3.62 7.27 -5.78
C LYS A 60 -4.11 8.67 -5.48
N LYS A 61 -3.38 9.66 -6.00
CA LYS A 61 -3.69 11.10 -5.87
C LYS A 61 -5.15 11.41 -6.18
N ALA A 62 -5.71 10.82 -7.23
CA ALA A 62 -7.10 11.04 -7.61
C ALA A 62 -8.10 10.65 -6.50
N ILE A 63 -7.86 9.51 -5.82
CA ILE A 63 -8.70 9.07 -4.70
C ILE A 63 -8.45 9.95 -3.48
N TYR A 64 -7.19 10.26 -3.17
CA TYR A 64 -6.86 11.17 -2.07
C TYR A 64 -7.58 12.52 -2.19
N MET A 65 -7.49 13.17 -3.36
CA MET A 65 -8.15 14.46 -3.61
C MET A 65 -9.67 14.35 -3.52
N LYS A 66 -10.26 13.22 -3.93
CA LYS A 66 -11.69 12.97 -3.81
C LYS A 66 -12.11 12.80 -2.34
N VAL A 67 -11.37 12.02 -1.56
CA VAL A 67 -11.66 11.74 -0.14
C VAL A 67 -11.56 13.02 0.70
N TYR A 68 -10.51 13.81 0.49
CA TYR A 68 -10.28 15.08 1.20
C TYR A 68 -10.87 16.30 0.48
N SER A 69 -11.81 16.10 -0.45
CA SER A 69 -12.49 17.21 -1.13
C SER A 69 -13.45 17.97 -0.21
N HIS A 70 -13.89 17.32 0.87
CA HIS A 70 -14.76 17.90 1.89
C HIS A 70 -13.95 18.34 3.11
N MET A 71 -14.45 19.35 3.82
CA MET A 71 -13.85 19.82 5.07
C MET A 71 -13.84 18.68 6.10
N VAL A 72 -12.65 18.30 6.55
CA VAL A 72 -12.47 17.43 7.72
C VAL A 72 -12.49 18.33 8.94
N HIS A 73 -13.55 18.24 9.75
CA HIS A 73 -13.62 18.97 10.99
C HIS A 73 -12.57 18.44 11.98
N PRO A 74 -11.88 19.33 12.72
CA PRO A 74 -10.98 18.89 13.77
C PRO A 74 -11.75 18.07 14.80
N VAL A 75 -11.13 17.00 15.31
CA VAL A 75 -11.67 16.28 16.47
C VAL A 75 -11.62 17.25 17.65
N PRO A 76 -12.75 17.50 18.35
CA PRO A 76 -12.76 18.38 19.51
C PRO A 76 -11.73 17.95 20.56
N GLY A 77 -11.20 18.90 21.33
CA GLY A 77 -10.26 18.59 22.39
C GLY A 77 -10.93 17.82 23.52
N MET A 78 -10.11 17.23 24.41
CA MET A 78 -10.61 16.58 25.65
C MET A 78 -11.54 17.46 26.48
N HIS A 79 -11.37 18.78 26.42
CA HIS A 79 -12.17 19.75 27.17
C HIS A 79 -13.48 20.11 26.47
N ASP A 80 -13.64 19.75 25.20
CA ASP A 80 -14.83 20.02 24.39
C ASP A 80 -15.79 18.81 24.35
N TYR A 81 -15.43 17.69 24.96
CA TYR A 81 -16.30 16.52 25.05
C TYR A 81 -17.41 16.75 26.08
N GLU A 82 -18.64 16.45 25.71
CA GLU A 82 -19.76 16.41 26.65
C GLU A 82 -19.52 15.30 27.69
N ASP A 83 -19.76 15.59 28.97
CA ASP A 83 -19.62 14.60 30.04
C ASP A 83 -20.65 13.48 29.82
N SER A 84 -20.16 12.28 29.51
CA SER A 84 -20.99 11.10 29.26
C SER A 84 -21.67 10.55 30.52
N ARG A 85 -21.65 11.27 31.67
CA ARG A 85 -22.30 10.89 32.94
C ARG A 85 -23.67 11.52 33.19
N MET A 86 -24.34 12.05 32.17
CA MET A 86 -25.78 12.38 32.29
C MET A 86 -26.66 11.15 32.15
#